data_AF-A0A0N1CA31-F1
#
_entry.id   AF-A0A0N1CA31-F1
#
_cell.length_a   1.000
_cell.length_b   1.000
_cell.length_c   1.000
_cell.angle_alpha   90.00
_cell.angle_beta   90.00
_cell.angle_gamma   90.00
#
_symmetry.space_group_name_H-M   'P 1'
#
loop_
_entity.id
_entity.type
_entity.pdbx_description
1 polymer ?
#
loop_
_entity_poly.entity_id
_entity_poly.type
_entity_poly.pdbx_seq_one_letter_code
_entity_poly.pdbx_strand_id
1 'polypeptide(L)'
;MPPYFRKSGTKRGTRRQLVPCVGWVSDVVERLDRLSDFEGSQGWLFPAGATNKSAKPHAEAGLLNDFLTAMPGVGWSPHGVRYAFASYVERDLGFAPSEAKLILDHHEGVEPTDVTGLFCSSDPKIGRKREMMRAWTDWCEDWRDRAIRGPRAARSRSDDN
;
A
#
# COMPACT_ATOMS: atom_id res chain seq x y z
N MET A 1 21.09 -17.80 -0.79
CA MET A 1 19.88 -18.64 -0.98
C MET A 1 18.90 -17.84 -1.83
N PRO A 2 18.48 -18.29 -3.02
CA PRO A 2 17.48 -17.56 -3.82
C PRO A 2 16.11 -17.61 -3.14
N PRO A 3 15.22 -16.61 -3.35
CA PRO A 3 13.88 -16.64 -2.77
C PRO A 3 13.08 -17.84 -3.29
N TYR A 4 12.48 -18.61 -2.38
CA TYR A 4 11.69 -19.82 -2.67
C TYR A 4 10.47 -19.56 -3.59
N PHE A 5 10.03 -18.31 -3.72
CA PHE A 5 8.89 -17.94 -4.56
C PHE A 5 9.27 -16.81 -5.52
N ARG A 6 9.32 -17.11 -6.82
CA ARG A 6 9.49 -16.12 -7.89
C ARG A 6 8.14 -15.97 -8.59
N LYS A 7 7.53 -14.79 -8.51
CA LYS A 7 6.25 -14.48 -9.17
C LYS A 7 6.45 -14.60 -10.68
N SER A 8 6.01 -15.70 -11.29
CA SER A 8 5.99 -15.86 -12.74
C SER A 8 4.82 -15.04 -13.29
N GLY A 9 5.11 -14.11 -14.21
CA GLY A 9 4.13 -13.16 -14.76
C GLY A 9 3.03 -13.76 -15.65
N THR A 10 2.83 -15.07 -15.62
CA THR A 10 2.07 -15.83 -16.62
C THR A 10 0.60 -16.06 -16.29
N LYS A 11 0.12 -15.70 -15.10
CA LYS A 11 -1.31 -15.83 -14.73
C LYS A 11 -1.85 -14.50 -14.19
N ARG A 12 -2.19 -13.57 -15.08
CA ARG A 12 -3.09 -12.45 -14.73
C ARG A 12 -4.51 -12.97 -14.73
N GLY A 13 -5.03 -13.35 -13.55
CA GLY A 13 -6.46 -13.54 -13.40
C GLY A 13 -7.21 -12.24 -13.68
N THR A 14 -8.43 -12.34 -14.21
CA THR A 14 -9.34 -11.20 -14.45
C THR A 14 -10.09 -10.74 -13.20
N ARG A 15 -9.77 -11.33 -12.03
CA ARG A 15 -10.44 -11.02 -10.76
C ARG A 15 -10.08 -9.61 -10.32
N ARG A 16 -11.12 -8.81 -10.06
CA ARG A 16 -11.00 -7.50 -9.43
C ARG A 16 -10.76 -7.73 -7.94
N GLN A 17 -9.62 -7.28 -7.45
CA GLN A 17 -9.31 -7.27 -6.04
C GLN A 17 -9.90 -6.00 -5.41
N LEU A 18 -10.61 -6.13 -4.30
CA LEU A 18 -11.08 -4.99 -3.52
C LEU A 18 -10.20 -4.79 -2.30
N VAL A 19 -9.65 -3.58 -2.16
CA VAL A 19 -8.85 -3.15 -1.01
C VAL A 19 -9.57 -1.97 -0.35
N PRO A 20 -9.98 -2.09 0.92
CA PRO A 20 -10.70 -1.01 1.58
C PRO A 20 -9.77 0.16 1.91
N CYS A 21 -10.16 1.36 1.50
CA CYS A 21 -9.55 2.61 1.96
C CYS A 21 -10.20 2.99 3.30
N VAL A 22 -9.41 3.15 4.35
CA VAL A 22 -9.87 3.42 5.73
C VAL A 22 -8.97 4.43 6.41
N GLY A 23 -9.47 5.06 7.49
CA GLY A 23 -8.71 6.06 8.24
C GLY A 23 -8.34 7.25 7.35
N TRP A 24 -7.16 7.83 7.56
CA TRP A 24 -6.68 8.98 6.77
C TRP A 24 -6.58 8.70 5.26
N VAL A 25 -6.51 7.42 4.85
CA VAL A 25 -6.41 7.05 3.42
C VAL A 25 -7.70 7.39 2.67
N SER A 26 -8.88 7.24 3.29
CA SER A 26 -10.14 7.61 2.62
C SER A 26 -10.17 9.11 2.31
N ASP A 27 -9.70 9.93 3.24
CA ASP A 27 -9.69 11.39 3.12
C ASP A 27 -8.70 11.84 2.02
N VAL A 28 -7.55 11.17 1.93
CA VAL A 28 -6.56 11.40 0.86
C VAL A 28 -7.14 11.02 -0.50
N VAL A 29 -7.80 9.86 -0.61
CA VAL A 29 -8.42 9.43 -1.87
C VAL A 29 -9.54 10.38 -2.28
N GLU A 30 -10.41 10.79 -1.35
CA GLU A 30 -11.47 11.77 -1.63
C GLU A 30 -10.90 13.11 -2.07
N ARG A 31 -9.83 13.58 -1.43
CA ARG A 31 -9.18 14.83 -1.84
C ARG A 31 -8.51 14.72 -3.21
N LEU A 32 -7.87 13.59 -3.51
CA LEU A 32 -7.30 13.34 -4.84
C LEU A 32 -8.38 13.28 -5.91
N ASP A 33 -9.50 12.64 -5.62
CA ASP A 33 -10.66 12.55 -6.51
C ASP A 33 -11.13 13.95 -6.90
N ARG A 34 -11.40 14.81 -5.91
CA ARG A 34 -11.78 16.22 -6.15
C ARG A 34 -10.73 17.03 -6.90
N LEU A 35 -9.44 16.82 -6.63
CA LEU A 35 -8.35 17.51 -7.34
C LEU A 35 -8.20 17.02 -8.78
N SER A 36 -8.57 15.77 -9.06
CA SER A 36 -8.53 15.17 -10.37
C SER A 36 -9.80 15.42 -11.20
N ASP A 37 -10.85 15.95 -10.60
CA ASP A 37 -12.12 16.28 -11.24
C ASP A 37 -12.07 17.71 -11.82
N PHE A 38 -11.54 17.83 -13.04
CA PHE A 38 -11.46 19.08 -13.80
C PHE A 38 -11.99 18.87 -15.23
N GLU A 39 -12.27 19.96 -15.93
CA GLU A 39 -12.76 19.90 -17.31
C GLU A 39 -11.78 19.17 -18.23
N GLY A 40 -12.22 18.06 -18.85
CA GLY A 40 -11.38 17.18 -19.65
C GLY A 40 -10.69 16.05 -18.87
N SER A 41 -10.97 15.90 -17.57
CA SER A 41 -10.53 14.74 -16.79
C SER A 41 -11.14 13.44 -17.33
N GLN A 42 -10.35 12.37 -17.25
CA GLN A 42 -10.75 11.01 -17.66
C GLN A 42 -10.94 10.09 -16.44
N GLY A 43 -11.08 10.65 -15.23
CA GLY A 43 -11.29 9.89 -14.00
C GLY A 43 -10.03 9.23 -13.42
N TRP A 44 -8.85 9.72 -13.78
CA TRP A 44 -7.59 9.25 -13.18
C TRP A 44 -7.22 10.08 -11.97
N LEU A 45 -7.04 9.43 -10.80
CA LEU A 45 -6.58 10.10 -9.57
C LEU A 45 -5.18 10.72 -9.68
N PHE A 46 -4.37 10.27 -10.64
CA PHE A 46 -3.05 10.81 -10.94
C PHE A 46 -2.98 11.20 -12.44
N PRO A 47 -3.59 12.33 -12.82
CA PRO A 47 -3.55 12.79 -14.19
C PRO A 47 -2.17 13.38 -14.51
N ALA A 48 -1.64 13.11 -15.72
CA ALA A 48 -0.35 13.67 -16.16
C ALA A 48 -0.41 14.30 -17.56
N GLY A 49 -1.53 14.13 -18.28
CA GLY A 49 -1.72 14.63 -19.64
C GLY A 49 -0.89 13.89 -20.68
N ALA A 50 -1.35 13.89 -21.93
CA ALA A 50 -0.56 13.37 -23.03
C ALA A 50 0.65 14.29 -23.29
N THR A 51 1.84 13.70 -23.39
CA THR A 51 3.08 14.38 -23.78
C THR A 51 3.53 13.89 -25.15
N ASN A 52 4.49 14.58 -25.77
CA ASN A 52 5.12 14.12 -27.02
C ASN A 52 5.78 12.73 -26.90
N LYS A 53 6.00 12.23 -25.67
CA LYS A 53 6.64 10.94 -25.39
C LYS A 53 5.67 9.86 -24.89
N SER A 54 4.47 10.22 -24.45
CA SER A 54 3.47 9.29 -23.93
C SER A 54 2.07 9.83 -24.15
N ALA A 55 1.22 9.07 -24.85
CA ALA A 55 -0.19 9.40 -25.03
C ALA A 55 -1.04 9.04 -23.80
N LYS A 56 -0.43 8.58 -22.70
CA LYS A 56 -1.18 8.14 -21.52
C LYS A 56 -1.78 9.34 -20.80
N PRO A 57 -3.06 9.30 -20.44
CA PRO A 57 -3.74 10.38 -19.72
C PRO A 57 -3.36 10.45 -18.23
N HIS A 58 -2.60 9.48 -17.72
CA HIS A 58 -2.25 9.32 -16.31
C HIS A 58 -0.74 9.23 -16.10
N ALA A 59 -0.32 9.42 -14.84
CA ALA A 59 1.07 9.31 -14.42
C ALA A 59 1.70 7.97 -14.83
N GLU A 60 2.96 8.03 -15.25
CA GLU A 60 3.80 6.85 -15.46
C GLU A 60 4.23 6.25 -14.12
N ALA A 61 4.48 4.93 -14.09
CA ALA A 61 4.82 4.21 -12.85
C ALA A 61 6.10 4.74 -12.16
N GLY A 62 7.01 5.36 -12.91
CA GLY A 62 8.24 5.96 -12.39
C GLY A 62 8.02 7.27 -11.62
N LEU A 63 6.93 8.00 -11.91
CA LEU A 63 6.75 9.38 -11.43
C LEU A 63 6.87 9.50 -9.91
N LEU A 64 6.21 8.60 -9.16
CA LEU A 64 6.27 8.63 -7.71
C LEU A 64 7.65 8.25 -7.15
N ASN A 65 8.40 7.37 -7.85
CA ASN A 65 9.78 7.07 -7.47
C ASN A 65 10.67 8.30 -7.64
N ASP A 66 10.50 9.05 -8.73
CA ASP A 66 11.28 10.25 -9.01
C ASP A 66 11.01 11.32 -7.94
N PHE A 67 9.74 11.54 -7.57
CA PHE A 67 9.38 12.45 -6.49
C PHE A 67 9.99 12.05 -5.15
N LEU A 68 9.91 10.77 -4.76
CA LEU A 68 10.47 10.30 -3.49
C LEU A 68 12.00 10.41 -3.46
N THR A 69 12.67 10.15 -4.58
CA THR A 69 14.13 10.27 -4.70
C THR A 69 14.60 11.72 -4.54
N ALA A 70 13.79 12.68 -4.99
CA ALA A 70 14.09 14.10 -4.86
C ALA A 70 13.85 14.64 -3.44
N MET A 71 13.13 13.93 -2.56
CA MET A 71 12.83 14.38 -1.20
C MET A 71 14.03 14.14 -0.26
N PRO A 72 14.56 15.19 0.41
CA PRO A 72 15.64 15.02 1.39
C PRO A 72 15.25 14.05 2.51
N GLY A 73 16.13 13.10 2.82
CA GLY A 73 15.93 12.13 3.90
C GLY A 73 14.99 10.96 3.56
N VAL A 74 14.46 10.89 2.34
CA VAL A 74 13.63 9.76 1.88
C VAL A 74 14.50 8.73 1.16
N GLY A 75 14.74 7.59 1.80
CA GLY A 75 15.56 6.49 1.28
C GLY A 75 14.78 5.25 0.84
N TRP A 76 13.48 5.40 0.51
CA TRP A 76 12.59 4.29 0.19
C TRP A 76 11.79 4.53 -1.09
N SER A 77 11.31 3.44 -1.70
CA SER A 77 10.47 3.45 -2.90
C SER A 77 9.03 3.00 -2.59
N PRO A 78 8.04 3.29 -3.44
CA PRO A 78 6.66 2.82 -3.24
C PRO A 78 6.57 1.30 -3.08
N HIS A 79 7.46 0.55 -3.75
CA HIS A 79 7.55 -0.89 -3.59
C HIS A 79 8.10 -1.31 -2.22
N GLY A 80 8.97 -0.49 -1.62
CA GLY A 80 9.39 -0.63 -0.22
C GLY A 80 8.23 -0.60 0.77
N VAL A 81 7.25 0.29 0.57
CA VAL A 81 6.03 0.35 1.39
C VAL A 81 5.23 -0.95 1.30
N ARG A 82 5.16 -1.54 0.10
CA ARG A 82 4.50 -2.84 -0.12
C ARG A 82 5.18 -3.98 0.63
N TYR A 83 6.52 -3.98 0.70
CA TYR A 83 7.26 -4.95 1.50
C TYR A 83 7.12 -4.72 3.00
N ALA A 84 7.10 -3.45 3.42
CA ALA A 84 6.86 -3.08 4.80
C ALA A 84 5.48 -3.59 5.26
N PHE A 85 4.43 -3.40 4.45
CA PHE A 85 3.11 -3.98 4.72
C PHE A 85 3.20 -5.49 4.93
N ALA A 86 3.78 -6.24 3.98
CA ALA A 86 3.90 -7.69 4.10
C ALA A 86 4.63 -8.16 5.35
N SER A 87 5.65 -7.40 5.79
CA SER A 87 6.53 -7.80 6.90
C SER A 87 5.94 -7.42 8.26
N TYR A 88 5.42 -6.20 8.38
CA TYR A 88 5.02 -5.64 9.68
C TYR A 88 3.60 -5.98 10.08
N VAL A 89 2.70 -6.27 9.12
CA VAL A 89 1.37 -6.79 9.48
C VAL A 89 1.47 -8.13 10.21
N GLU A 90 2.43 -8.97 9.82
CA GLU A 90 2.72 -10.22 10.52
C GLU A 90 3.46 -9.97 11.83
N ARG A 91 4.61 -9.28 11.75
CA ARG A 91 5.53 -9.14 12.88
C ARG A 91 4.96 -8.31 14.03
N ASP A 92 4.31 -7.19 13.73
CA ASP A 92 3.92 -6.19 14.74
C ASP A 92 2.42 -6.10 14.97
N LEU A 93 1.59 -6.49 13.98
CA LEU A 93 0.13 -6.32 14.04
C LEU A 93 -0.63 -7.64 14.27
N GLY A 94 0.08 -8.76 14.39
CA GLY A 94 -0.50 -10.04 14.82
C GLY A 94 -1.34 -10.76 13.77
N PHE A 95 -1.22 -10.39 12.49
CA PHE A 95 -1.85 -11.13 11.39
C PHE A 95 -1.02 -12.34 11.00
N ALA A 96 -1.64 -13.38 10.44
CA ALA A 96 -0.89 -14.56 10.03
C ALA A 96 -0.08 -14.30 8.74
N PRO A 97 1.05 -15.01 8.53
CA PRO A 97 1.98 -14.75 7.40
C PRO A 97 1.32 -14.76 6.01
N SER A 98 0.26 -15.56 5.83
CA SER A 98 -0.47 -15.68 4.57
C SER A 98 -1.58 -14.63 4.40
N GLU A 99 -1.99 -13.93 5.46
CA GLU A 99 -3.11 -13.00 5.42
C GLU A 99 -2.78 -11.72 4.65
N ALA A 100 -1.51 -11.30 4.59
CA ALA A 100 -1.10 -10.16 3.76
C ALA A 100 -1.45 -10.36 2.28
N LYS A 101 -1.58 -11.62 1.81
CA LYS A 101 -2.02 -11.93 0.44
C LYS A 101 -3.44 -11.47 0.15
N LEU A 102 -4.31 -11.32 1.16
CA LEU A 102 -5.65 -10.77 0.99
C LEU A 102 -5.64 -9.34 0.42
N ILE A 103 -4.58 -8.58 0.74
CA ILE A 103 -4.38 -7.19 0.29
C ILE A 103 -3.36 -7.10 -0.85
N LEU A 104 -2.35 -7.96 -0.86
CA LEU A 104 -1.28 -7.87 -1.85
C LEU A 104 -1.52 -8.71 -3.10
N ASP A 105 -2.26 -9.81 -3.02
CA ASP A 105 -2.42 -10.73 -4.14
C ASP A 105 -3.74 -10.51 -4.89
N HIS A 106 -3.67 -10.47 -6.23
CA HIS A 106 -4.86 -10.26 -7.07
C HIS A 106 -5.86 -11.42 -6.99
N HIS A 107 -5.41 -12.61 -6.57
CA HIS A 107 -6.27 -13.74 -6.26
C HIS A 107 -6.65 -13.83 -4.79
N GLU A 108 -6.26 -12.84 -3.97
CA GLU A 108 -6.58 -12.76 -2.53
C GLU A 108 -6.18 -14.04 -1.78
N GLY A 109 -5.06 -14.66 -2.19
CA GLY A 109 -4.56 -15.91 -1.65
C GLY A 109 -5.34 -17.17 -2.05
N VAL A 110 -6.27 -17.09 -3.01
CA VAL A 110 -6.93 -18.25 -3.61
C VAL A 110 -6.00 -18.91 -4.62
N GLU A 111 -5.83 -20.22 -4.52
CA GLU A 111 -5.01 -20.97 -5.45
C GLU A 111 -5.60 -20.89 -6.88
N PRO A 112 -4.78 -20.70 -7.93
CA PRO A 112 -5.28 -20.56 -9.30
C PRO A 112 -6.09 -21.74 -9.85
N THR A 113 -6.04 -22.90 -9.18
CA THR A 113 -6.78 -24.12 -9.54
C THR A 113 -8.13 -24.24 -8.84
N ASP A 114 -8.44 -23.37 -7.88
CA ASP A 114 -9.74 -23.36 -7.19
C ASP A 114 -10.75 -22.49 -7.96
N VAL A 115 -11.36 -23.11 -8.97
CA VAL A 115 -12.36 -22.47 -9.84
C VAL A 115 -13.57 -21.95 -9.03
N THR A 116 -13.96 -22.67 -7.97
CA THR A 116 -15.10 -22.30 -7.11
C THR A 116 -14.77 -21.05 -6.29
N GLY A 117 -13.58 -21.00 -5.68
CA GLY A 117 -13.08 -19.83 -4.97
C GLY A 117 -12.89 -18.61 -5.87
N LEU A 118 -12.59 -18.82 -7.16
CA LEU A 118 -12.39 -17.77 -8.16
C LEU A 118 -13.70 -17.13 -8.66
N PHE A 119 -14.79 -17.90 -8.84
CA PHE A 119 -16.02 -17.44 -9.51
C PHE A 119 -17.25 -17.23 -8.59
N CYS A 120 -17.30 -17.80 -7.39
CA CYS A 120 -18.50 -17.78 -6.54
C CYS A 120 -18.42 -16.90 -5.27
N SER A 121 -17.29 -16.26 -4.96
CA SER A 121 -17.18 -15.47 -3.72
C SER A 121 -17.45 -13.97 -3.98
N SER A 122 -18.59 -13.46 -3.54
CA SER A 122 -18.84 -12.03 -3.36
C SER A 122 -18.05 -11.52 -2.15
N ASP A 123 -16.74 -11.31 -2.34
CA ASP A 123 -15.71 -10.86 -1.37
C ASP A 123 -16.04 -11.07 0.14
N PRO A 124 -16.14 -12.33 0.61
CA PRO A 124 -16.45 -12.64 2.01
C PRO A 124 -15.37 -12.15 2.99
N LYS A 125 -14.21 -11.72 2.49
CA LYS A 125 -13.06 -11.33 3.30
C LYS A 125 -12.98 -9.82 3.51
N ILE A 126 -13.93 -9.02 3.00
CA ILE A 126 -13.89 -7.56 3.13
C ILE A 126 -13.84 -7.07 4.59
N GLY A 127 -14.49 -7.79 5.51
CA GLY A 127 -14.39 -7.52 6.95
C GLY A 127 -12.97 -7.68 7.46
N ARG A 128 -12.33 -8.82 7.17
CA ARG A 128 -10.95 -9.10 7.57
C ARG A 128 -9.93 -8.16 6.92
N LYS A 129 -10.13 -7.83 5.64
CA LYS A 129 -9.33 -6.81 4.94
C LYS A 129 -9.45 -5.44 5.62
N ARG A 130 -10.66 -5.06 6.06
CA ARG A 130 -10.90 -3.79 6.75
C ARG A 130 -10.20 -3.75 8.11
N GLU A 131 -10.26 -4.83 8.89
CA GLU A 131 -9.52 -4.96 10.16
C GLU A 131 -8.02 -4.74 9.93
N MET A 132 -7.45 -5.42 8.94
CA MET A 132 -6.03 -5.33 8.61
C MET A 132 -5.62 -3.94 8.12
N MET A 133 -6.40 -3.34 7.21
CA MET A 133 -6.10 -2.01 6.71
C MET A 133 -6.23 -0.94 7.82
N ARG A 134 -7.15 -1.10 8.78
CA ARG A 134 -7.25 -0.21 9.95
C ARG A 134 -6.03 -0.33 10.84
N ALA A 135 -5.65 -1.55 11.22
CA ALA A 135 -4.46 -1.78 12.03
C ALA A 135 -3.20 -1.21 11.37
N TRP A 136 -3.08 -1.36 10.04
CA TRP A 136 -1.99 -0.78 9.27
C TRP A 136 -2.00 0.75 9.27
N THR A 137 -3.15 1.39 9.03
CA THR A 137 -3.24 2.86 9.02
C THR A 137 -2.95 3.46 10.39
N ASP A 138 -3.45 2.86 11.46
CA ASP A 138 -3.24 3.31 12.83
C ASP A 138 -1.75 3.17 13.22
N TRP A 139 -1.09 2.09 12.78
CA TRP A 139 0.34 1.89 12.98
C TRP A 139 1.19 2.92 12.24
N CYS A 140 0.82 3.27 11.00
CA CYS A 140 1.47 4.35 10.27
C CYS A 140 1.35 5.70 11.01
N GLU A 141 0.19 6.00 11.60
CA GLU A 141 0.00 7.22 12.37
C GLU A 141 0.83 7.23 13.66
N ASP A 142 0.93 6.11 14.38
CA ASP A 142 1.79 6.03 15.56
C ASP A 142 3.27 6.25 15.20
N TRP A 143 3.75 5.69 14.08
CA TRP A 143 5.11 5.96 13.60
C TRP A 143 5.31 7.42 13.20
N ARG A 144 4.34 8.05 12.54
CA ARG A 144 4.35 9.49 12.25
C ARG A 144 4.50 10.28 13.55
N ASP A 145 3.67 9.98 14.55
CA ASP A 145 3.65 10.72 15.81
C ASP A 145 4.94 10.52 16.62
N ARG A 146 5.53 9.32 16.58
CA ARG A 146 6.86 9.05 17.14
C ARG A 146 7.95 9.87 16.44
N ALA A 147 7.92 9.94 15.12
CA ALA A 147 8.87 10.73 14.35
C ALA A 147 8.76 12.23 14.68
N ILE A 148 7.54 12.77 14.79
CA ILE A 148 7.27 14.17 15.15
C ILE A 148 7.74 14.50 16.57
N ARG A 149 7.45 13.62 17.55
CA ARG A 149 7.88 13.81 18.94
C ARG A 149 9.40 13.81 19.10
N GLY A 150 10.14 13.28 18.13
CA GLY A 150 11.58 13.10 18.19
C GLY A 150 11.99 12.06 19.24
N PRO A 151 13.29 11.73 19.35
CA PRO A 151 13.78 10.92 20.43
C PRO A 151 13.49 11.61 21.77
N ARG A 152 12.87 10.91 22.73
CA ARG A 152 12.88 11.35 24.13
C ARG A 152 14.34 11.55 24.50
N ALA A 153 14.73 12.76 24.87
CA ALA A 153 16.05 13.03 25.43
C ALA A 153 16.30 11.97 26.51
N ALA A 154 17.34 11.16 26.33
CA ALA A 154 17.75 10.19 27.32
C ALA A 154 17.88 10.96 28.64
N ARG A 155 17.08 10.56 29.64
CA ARG A 155 17.24 11.07 31.02
C ARG A 155 18.71 10.89 31.36
N SER A 156 19.40 12.00 31.57
CA SER A 156 20.73 12.00 32.16
C SER A 156 20.64 11.21 33.45
N ARG A 157 21.18 9.99 33.44
CA ARG A 157 21.66 9.38 34.67
C ARG A 157 22.84 10.25 35.09
N SER A 158 22.58 11.05 36.11
CA SER A 158 23.60 11.58 37.01
C SER A 158 24.48 10.42 37.45
N ASP A 159 25.69 10.37 36.91
CA ASP A 159 26.77 9.59 37.52
C ASP A 159 27.31 10.45 38.66
N ASP A 160 26.84 10.15 39.87
CA ASP A 160 27.55 10.46 41.10
C ASP A 160 28.86 9.65 41.10
N ASN A 161 30.00 10.36 41.12
CA ASN A 161 31.22 9.95 41.81
C ASN A 161 32.07 11.16 42.16
#